data_AF-A0A941P5U3-F1
#
_entry.id   AF-A0A941P5U3-F1
#
_cell.length_a   1.000
_cell.length_b   1.000
_cell.length_c   1.000
_cell.angle_alpha   90.00
_cell.angle_beta   90.00
_cell.angle_gamma   90.00
#
_symmetry.space_group_name_H-M   'P 1'
#
loop_
_entity.id
_entity.type
_entity.pdbx_description
1 polymer ?
#
loop_
_entity_poly.entity_id
_entity_poly.type
_entity_poly.pdbx_seq_one_letter_code
_entity_poly.pdbx_strand_id
1 'polypeptide(L)' 'AYAVIGKWTLIAAGLFSKPAREIRELLPRYQHDNLFDSTKFKRRFPEFGVTAYREGLELIRRE' A
#
# COMPACT_ATOMS: atom_id res chain seq x y z
N ALA A 1 -13.78 14.54 4.03
CA ALA A 1 -14.18 14.24 2.65
C ALA A 1 -12.95 13.79 1.88
N TYR A 2 -13.05 12.77 1.03
CA TYR A 2 -11.95 12.32 0.16
C TYR A 2 -12.39 12.39 -1.31
N ALA A 3 -11.45 12.69 -2.20
CA ALA A 3 -11.66 12.70 -3.64
C ALA A 3 -10.94 11.51 -4.28
N VAL A 4 -11.59 10.85 -5.22
CA VAL A 4 -10.98 9.76 -6.00
C VAL A 4 -10.42 10.35 -7.29
N ILE A 5 -9.13 10.13 -7.54
CA ILE A 5 -8.44 10.62 -8.73
C ILE A 5 -8.58 9.57 -9.85
N GLY A 6 -8.96 10.02 -11.05
CA GLY A 6 -9.05 9.13 -12.22
C GLY A 6 -7.68 8.66 -12.72
N LYS A 7 -7.65 7.47 -13.34
CA LYS A 7 -6.42 6.87 -13.92
C LYS A 7 -5.67 7.81 -14.86
N TRP A 8 -6.40 8.52 -15.73
CA TRP A 8 -5.82 9.47 -16.69
C TRP A 8 -5.16 10.68 -16.01
N THR A 9 -5.79 11.20 -14.95
CA THR A 9 -5.22 12.29 -14.15
C THR A 9 -3.91 11.85 -13.48
N LEU A 10 -3.85 10.62 -12.96
CA LEU A 10 -2.63 10.07 -12.37
C LEU A 10 -1.51 9.87 -13.41
N ILE A 11 -1.87 9.44 -14.63
CA ILE A 11 -0.94 9.31 -15.76
C ILE A 11 -0.32 10.67 -16.10
N ALA A 12 -1.16 11.71 -16.23
CA ALA A 12 -0.70 13.07 -16.54
C ALA A 12 0.18 13.64 -15.41
N ALA A 13 -0.21 13.44 -14.15
CA ALA A 13 0.59 13.89 -13.00
C ALA A 13 2.00 13.26 -12.98
N GLY A 14 2.12 12.00 -13.42
CA GLY A 14 3.41 11.29 -13.51
C GLY A 14 4.39 11.85 -14.55
N LEU A 15 3.95 12.75 -15.44
CA LEU A 15 4.85 13.45 -16.37
C LEU A 15 5.63 14.58 -15.69
N PHE A 16 5.07 15.15 -14.61
CA PHE A 16 5.61 16.32 -13.93
C PHE A 16 6.07 16.01 -12.49
N SER A 17 5.66 14.88 -11.91
CA SER A 17 5.96 14.48 -10.54
C SER A 17 6.49 13.05 -10.48
N LYS A 18 7.75 12.89 -10.03
CA LYS A 18 8.38 11.58 -9.83
C LYS A 18 7.61 10.71 -8.82
N PRO A 19 7.17 11.20 -7.65
CA PRO A 19 6.33 10.42 -6.74
C PRO A 19 5.03 9.92 -7.38
N ALA A 20 4.35 10.75 -8.18
CA ALA A 20 3.12 10.31 -8.87
C ALA A 20 3.40 9.24 -9.93
N ARG A 21 4.57 9.31 -10.58
CA ARG A 21 5.02 8.28 -11.52
C ARG A 21 5.25 6.93 -10.82
N GLU A 22 5.85 6.93 -9.64
CA GLU A 22 6.07 5.72 -8.84
C GLU A 22 4.74 5.09 -8.37
N ILE A 23 3.79 5.91 -7.90
CA ILE A 23 2.45 5.42 -7.53
C ILE A 23 1.75 4.78 -8.75
N ARG A 24 1.90 5.37 -9.93
CA ARG A 24 1.35 4.80 -11.19
C ARG A 24 1.91 3.42 -11.50
N GLU A 25 3.19 3.18 -11.25
CA GLU A 25 3.83 1.87 -11.48
C GLU A 25 3.26 0.77 -10.58
N LEU A 26 2.67 1.13 -9.44
CA LEU A 26 1.97 0.19 -8.57
C LEU A 26 0.53 -0.11 -9.03
N LEU A 27 -0.10 0.77 -9.81
CA LEU A 27 -1.51 0.59 -10.21
C LEU A 27 -1.83 -0.72 -10.94
N PRO A 28 -0.97 -1.28 -11.82
CA PRO A 28 -1.21 -2.59 -12.41
C PRO A 28 -1.44 -3.69 -11.36
N ARG A 29 -0.76 -3.63 -10.20
CA ARG A 29 -0.97 -4.59 -9.10
C ARG A 29 -2.34 -4.46 -8.44
N TYR A 30 -2.99 -3.30 -8.52
CA TYR A 30 -4.30 -3.04 -7.95
C TYR A 30 -5.46 -3.22 -8.94
N GLN A 31 -5.17 -3.54 -10.21
CA GLN A 31 -6.20 -3.84 -11.22
C GLN A 31 -6.81 -5.24 -11.04
N HIS A 32 -6.16 -6.07 -10.23
CA HIS A 32 -6.58 -7.43 -9.92
C HIS A 32 -6.74 -7.59 -8.42
N ASP A 33 -7.58 -8.54 -8.02
CA ASP A 33 -7.77 -8.86 -6.62
C ASP A 33 -6.47 -9.39 -6.00
N ASN A 34 -5.98 -8.68 -5.00
CA ASN A 34 -4.84 -9.13 -4.22
C ASN A 34 -5.33 -10.12 -3.14
N LEU A 35 -5.26 -11.42 -3.44
CA LEU A 35 -5.53 -12.48 -2.48
C LEU A 35 -4.32 -12.68 -1.56
N PHE A 36 -4.41 -12.15 -0.36
CA PHE A 36 -3.36 -12.29 0.65
C PHE A 36 -3.65 -13.46 1.60
N ASP A 37 -2.88 -14.55 1.49
CA ASP A 37 -2.93 -15.68 2.43
C ASP A 37 -1.72 -15.65 3.38
N SER A 38 -2.00 -15.43 4.66
CA SER A 38 -0.99 -15.39 5.74
C SER A 38 -0.76 -16.75 6.42
N THR A 39 -1.46 -17.81 6.02
CA THR A 39 -1.47 -19.11 6.70
C THR A 39 -0.09 -19.74 6.82
N LYS A 40 0.69 -19.70 5.73
CA LYS A 40 2.06 -20.27 5.73
C LYS A 40 2.98 -19.53 6.70
N PHE A 41 2.89 -18.19 6.72
CA PHE A 41 3.70 -17.36 7.60
C PHE A 41 3.36 -17.60 9.07
N LYS A 42 2.07 -17.52 9.43
CA LYS A 42 1.61 -17.72 10.81
C LYS A 42 1.96 -19.10 11.35
N ARG A 43 1.91 -20.14 10.50
CA ARG A 43 2.33 -21.50 10.89
C ARG A 43 3.83 -21.59 11.14
N ARG A 44 4.65 -20.90 10.34
CA ARG A 44 6.11 -20.92 10.45
C ARG A 44 6.63 -20.06 11.62
N PHE A 45 5.86 -19.04 12.01
CA PHE A 45 6.22 -18.06 13.03
C PHE A 45 5.04 -17.82 13.99
N PRO A 46 4.68 -18.80 14.84
CA PRO A 46 3.53 -18.68 15.75
C PRO A 46 3.72 -17.57 16.80
N GLU A 47 4.96 -17.33 17.21
CA GLU A 47 5.31 -16.31 18.21
C GLU A 47 5.44 -14.89 17.60
N PHE A 48 5.17 -14.72 16.30
CA PHE A 48 5.26 -13.40 15.68
C PHE A 48 4.14 -12.49 16.18
N GLY A 49 4.52 -11.46 16.96
CA GLY A 49 3.61 -10.44 17.43
C GLY A 49 3.03 -9.63 16.26
N VAL A 50 1.72 -9.68 16.09
CA VAL A 50 1.04 -8.88 15.05
C VAL A 50 0.88 -7.44 15.55
N THR A 51 1.57 -6.50 14.90
CA THR A 51 1.39 -5.07 15.16
C THR A 51 0.04 -4.60 14.64
N ALA A 52 -0.75 -3.97 15.50
CA ALA A 52 -2.03 -3.40 15.08
C ALA A 52 -1.81 -2.17 14.19
N TYR A 53 -2.77 -1.88 13.31
CA TYR A 53 -2.67 -0.75 12.38
C TYR A 53 -2.34 0.59 13.06
N ARG A 54 -3.03 0.90 14.16
CA ARG A 54 -2.82 2.15 14.92
C ARG A 54 -1.43 2.21 15.56
N GLU A 55 -1.02 1.11 16.18
CA GLU A 55 0.30 0.98 16.79
C GLU A 55 1.41 1.18 15.75
N GLY A 56 1.28 0.55 14.57
CA GLY A 56 2.22 0.71 13.47
C GLY A 56 2.34 2.16 13.00
N LEU A 57 1.21 2.88 12.86
CA LEU A 57 1.23 4.30 12.49
C LEU A 57 1.88 5.17 13.58
N GLU A 58 1.64 4.87 14.84
CA GLU A 58 2.24 5.60 15.96
C GLU A 58 3.75 5.40 16.04
N LEU A 59 4.26 4.20 15.72
CA LEU A 59 5.69 3.92 15.64
C LEU A 59 6.35 4.72 14.52
N ILE A 60 5.82 4.66 13.29
CA ILE A 60 6.36 5.40 12.13
C ILE A 60 6.36 6.91 12.39
N ARG A 61 5.32 7.44 13.06
CA ARG A 61 5.25 8.88 13.38
C ARG A 61 6.35 9.36 14.34
N ARG A 62 6.92 8.45 15.15
CA ARG A 62 7.98 8.76 16.12
C ARG A 62 9.38 8.64 15.53
N GLU A 63 9.52 8.03 14.35
CA GLU A 63 10.78 7.99 13.57
C GLU A 63 11.06 9.34 12.89
#